data_AF-A0A1W6R831-F1
#
_entry.id   AF-A0A1W6R831-F1
#
_cell.length_a   1.000
_cell.length_b   1.000
_cell.length_c   1.000
_cell.angle_alpha   90.00
_cell.angle_beta   90.00
_cell.angle_gamma   90.00
#
_symmetry.space_group_name_H-M   'P 1'
#
loop_
_entity.id
_entity.type
_entity.pdbx_description
1 polymer ?
#
loop_
_entity_poly.entity_id
_entity_poly.type
_entity_poly.pdbx_seq_one_letter_code
_entity_poly.pdbx_strand_id
1 'polypeptide(L)'
;KDNVRIFEESKPNSELCCKPLCLMLADESDHETLTAILSPLIAEREAMKGSELMLELGGILRTFKFVFRGTGYDEKLVREVEGLEASGSVYICTLCDSTRLEASQNIVLHSITRSHKENLE
;
A
#
# COMPACT_ATOMS: atom_id res chain seq x y z
N LYS A 1 19.61 -13.84 -15.48
CA LYS A 1 18.78 -15.04 -15.25
C LYS A 1 17.41 -14.54 -14.86
N ASP A 2 16.38 -14.95 -15.58
CA ASP A 2 15.01 -14.48 -15.33
C ASP A 2 14.41 -15.18 -14.11
N ASN A 3 13.48 -14.52 -13.45
CA ASN A 3 12.75 -15.08 -12.32
C ASN A 3 11.71 -16.10 -12.82
N VAL A 4 11.75 -17.32 -12.31
CA VAL A 4 10.75 -18.35 -12.61
C VAL A 4 9.59 -18.21 -11.61
N ARG A 5 8.37 -18.07 -12.12
CA ARG A 5 7.15 -18.00 -11.30
C ARG A 5 6.75 -19.40 -10.85
N ILE A 6 6.75 -19.63 -9.54
CA ILE A 6 6.43 -20.94 -8.93
C ILE A 6 4.95 -21.01 -8.51
N PHE A 7 4.40 -19.90 -8.06
CA PHE A 7 3.02 -19.79 -7.61
C PHE A 7 2.47 -18.40 -7.94
N GLU A 8 1.17 -18.35 -8.26
CA GLU A 8 0.39 -17.13 -8.43
C GLU A 8 -1.04 -17.41 -7.99
N GLU A 9 -1.64 -16.50 -7.22
CA GLU A 9 -3.02 -16.65 -6.78
C GLU A 9 -3.97 -16.55 -7.97
N SER A 10 -4.81 -17.56 -8.13
CA SER A 10 -5.78 -17.67 -9.23
C SER A 10 -6.97 -16.73 -9.09
N LYS A 11 -7.35 -16.38 -7.86
CA LYS A 11 -8.50 -15.53 -7.54
C LYS A 11 -8.11 -14.45 -6.51
N PRO A 12 -7.27 -13.46 -6.89
CA PRO A 12 -6.66 -12.52 -5.94
C PRO A 12 -7.67 -11.63 -5.18
N ASN A 13 -8.91 -11.54 -5.68
CA ASN A 13 -9.98 -10.75 -5.07
C ASN A 13 -11.03 -11.62 -4.33
N SER A 14 -10.78 -12.92 -4.17
CA SER A 14 -11.66 -13.77 -3.33
C SER A 14 -11.36 -13.55 -1.85
N GLU A 15 -12.42 -13.51 -1.06
CA GLU A 15 -12.38 -13.55 0.40
C GLU A 15 -11.58 -14.76 0.93
N LEU A 16 -11.54 -15.87 0.19
CA LEU A 16 -10.84 -17.10 0.59
C LEU A 16 -9.32 -16.94 0.65
N CYS A 17 -8.73 -16.03 -0.14
CA CYS A 17 -7.29 -15.76 -0.10
C CYS A 17 -6.93 -14.54 0.78
N CYS A 18 -7.92 -13.77 1.22
CA CYS A 18 -7.73 -12.61 2.09
C CYS A 18 -7.56 -13.05 3.56
N LYS A 19 -6.31 -13.08 4.05
CA LYS A 19 -6.01 -13.45 5.43
C LYS A 19 -6.11 -12.21 6.34
N PRO A 20 -7.04 -12.15 7.32
CA PRO A 20 -7.14 -11.01 8.21
C PRO A 20 -5.89 -10.92 9.10
N LEU A 21 -5.28 -9.74 9.16
CA LEU A 21 -4.08 -9.48 9.97
C LEU A 21 -4.38 -8.71 11.25
N CYS A 22 -5.31 -7.74 11.18
CA CYS A 22 -5.71 -6.89 12.30
C CYS A 22 -7.22 -6.65 12.22
N LEU A 23 -7.91 -6.79 13.36
CA LEU A 23 -9.32 -6.49 13.52
C LEU A 23 -9.45 -5.46 14.65
N MET A 24 -10.17 -4.38 14.40
CA MET A 24 -10.37 -3.31 15.37
C MET A 24 -11.83 -2.82 15.35
N LEU A 25 -12.29 -2.29 16.48
CA LEU A 25 -13.54 -1.53 16.58
C LEU A 25 -13.15 -0.07 16.77
N ALA A 26 -12.95 0.64 15.67
CA ALA A 26 -12.51 2.03 15.62
C ALA A 26 -13.18 2.74 14.45
N ASP A 27 -13.27 4.06 14.52
CA ASP A 27 -13.58 4.89 13.35
C ASP A 27 -12.31 5.03 12.50
N GLU A 28 -12.41 4.80 11.20
CA GLU A 28 -11.29 4.97 10.28
C GLU A 28 -10.82 6.43 10.20
N SER A 29 -11.71 7.38 10.52
CA SER A 29 -11.39 8.82 10.51
C SER A 29 -10.84 9.33 11.84
N ASP A 30 -10.76 8.47 12.87
CA ASP A 30 -10.00 8.77 14.08
C ASP A 30 -8.53 8.43 13.85
N HIS A 31 -7.80 9.42 13.34
CA HIS A 31 -6.39 9.29 12.99
C HIS A 31 -5.51 8.86 14.19
N GLU A 32 -5.81 9.33 15.40
CA GLU A 32 -5.03 9.00 16.59
C GLU A 32 -5.16 7.52 16.93
N THR A 33 -6.40 7.00 16.94
CA THR A 33 -6.66 5.59 17.20
C THR A 33 -6.11 4.70 16.08
N LEU A 34 -6.34 5.08 14.82
CA LEU A 34 -5.91 4.30 13.66
C LEU A 34 -4.38 4.16 13.61
N THR A 35 -3.65 5.26 13.78
CA THR A 35 -2.19 5.25 13.81
C THR A 35 -1.65 4.47 14.99
N ALA A 36 -2.21 4.67 16.20
CA ALA A 36 -1.79 3.94 17.39
C ALA A 36 -1.91 2.40 17.21
N ILE A 37 -2.97 1.93 16.54
CA ILE A 37 -3.17 0.49 16.29
C ILE A 37 -2.29 -0.03 15.14
N LEU A 38 -2.15 0.72 14.04
CA LEU A 38 -1.50 0.22 12.83
C LEU A 38 0.03 0.45 12.80
N SER A 39 0.57 1.45 13.51
CA SER A 39 2.00 1.75 13.51
C SER A 39 2.91 0.55 13.83
N PRO A 40 2.59 -0.34 14.79
CA PRO A 40 3.39 -1.55 15.02
C PRO A 40 3.50 -2.46 13.79
N LEU A 41 2.40 -2.67 13.06
CA LEU A 41 2.38 -3.50 11.84
C LEU A 41 3.21 -2.85 10.72
N ILE A 42 3.18 -1.53 10.63
CA ILE A 42 4.03 -0.78 9.68
C ILE A 42 5.50 -0.97 10.05
N ALA A 43 5.86 -0.89 11.33
CA ALA A 43 7.24 -1.09 11.78
C ALA A 43 7.75 -2.50 11.45
N GLU A 44 6.94 -3.53 11.70
CA GLU A 44 7.24 -4.92 11.33
C GLU A 44 7.41 -5.07 9.81
N ARG A 45 6.51 -4.48 9.02
CA ARG A 45 6.60 -4.46 7.55
C ARG A 45 7.91 -3.85 7.07
N GLU A 46 8.29 -2.68 7.59
CA GLU A 46 9.54 -2.02 7.20
C GLU A 46 10.77 -2.84 7.59
N ALA A 47 10.77 -3.46 8.78
CA ALA A 47 11.85 -4.37 9.17
C ALA A 47 11.97 -5.58 8.23
N MET A 48 10.84 -6.16 7.80
CA MET A 48 10.82 -7.30 6.89
C MET A 48 11.32 -6.97 5.48
N LYS A 49 11.16 -5.74 4.98
CA LYS A 49 11.67 -5.34 3.65
C LYS A 49 13.20 -5.46 3.55
N GLY A 50 13.91 -5.25 4.66
CA GLY A 50 15.38 -5.33 4.73
C GLY A 50 15.92 -6.71 5.12
N SER A 51 15.04 -7.71 5.30
CA SER A 51 15.41 -9.02 5.85
C SER A 51 15.11 -10.17 4.88
N GLU A 52 15.72 -11.31 5.17
CA GLU A 52 15.42 -12.59 4.54
C GLU A 52 14.81 -13.54 5.59
N LEU A 53 13.73 -14.24 5.25
CA LEU A 53 13.15 -15.26 6.11
C LEU A 53 13.73 -16.63 5.74
N MET A 54 14.39 -17.27 6.71
CA MET A 54 14.78 -18.67 6.60
C MET A 54 13.67 -19.55 7.18
N LEU A 55 13.14 -20.47 6.38
CA LEU A 55 12.04 -21.36 6.76
C LEU A 55 12.30 -22.78 6.25
N GLU A 56 12.19 -23.77 7.13
CA GLU A 56 12.30 -25.17 6.75
C GLU A 56 10.97 -25.66 6.17
N LEU A 57 11.02 -26.15 4.93
CA LEU A 57 9.86 -26.69 4.21
C LEU A 57 10.22 -28.06 3.65
N GLY A 58 9.50 -29.10 4.10
CA GLY A 58 9.75 -30.47 3.65
C GLY A 58 11.15 -30.99 3.98
N GLY A 59 11.73 -30.59 5.12
CA GLY A 59 13.07 -31.01 5.55
C GLY A 59 14.22 -30.21 4.94
N ILE A 60 13.93 -29.14 4.18
CA ILE A 60 14.95 -28.32 3.50
C ILE A 60 14.78 -26.87 3.93
N LEU A 61 15.86 -26.26 4.44
CA LEU A 61 15.88 -24.83 4.76
C LEU A 61 15.86 -23.99 3.47
N ARG A 62 14.88 -23.08 3.37
CA ARG A 62 14.68 -22.18 2.23
C ARG A 62 14.72 -20.73 2.69
N THR A 63 15.10 -19.84 1.79
CA THR A 63 15.21 -18.41 2.05
C THR A 63 14.18 -17.64 1.22
N PHE A 64 13.44 -16.74 1.85
CA PHE A 64 12.39 -15.93 1.23
C PHE A 64 12.66 -14.44 1.41
N LYS A 65 12.38 -13.67 0.36
CA LYS A 65 12.29 -12.21 0.39
C LYS A 65 10.85 -11.80 0.20
N PHE A 66 10.43 -10.75 0.89
CA PHE A 66 9.08 -10.22 0.80
C PHE A 66 9.05 -8.90 0.04
N VAL A 67 8.04 -8.74 -0.81
CA VAL A 67 7.72 -7.47 -1.46
C VAL A 67 6.29 -7.13 -1.05
N PHE A 68 6.14 -6.05 -0.30
CA PHE A 68 4.83 -5.56 0.13
C PHE A 68 4.29 -4.54 -0.88
N ARG A 69 3.08 -4.77 -1.39
CA ARG A 69 2.37 -3.86 -2.29
C ARG A 69 1.02 -3.49 -1.67
N GLY A 70 0.93 -2.29 -1.12
CA GLY A 70 -0.30 -1.78 -0.51
C GLY A 70 -1.26 -1.22 -1.57
N THR A 71 -2.05 -2.08 -2.21
CA THR A 71 -2.94 -1.69 -3.33
C THR A 71 -4.44 -1.82 -3.01
N GLY A 72 -4.79 -2.29 -1.81
CA GLY A 72 -6.17 -2.59 -1.42
C GLY A 72 -6.87 -1.46 -0.67
N TYR A 73 -6.48 -0.21 -0.91
CA TYR A 73 -7.01 0.97 -0.23
C TYR A 73 -7.94 1.75 -1.17
N ASP A 74 -9.05 2.27 -0.66
CA ASP A 74 -9.84 3.26 -1.38
C ASP A 74 -9.15 4.63 -1.38
N GLU A 75 -9.62 5.55 -2.21
CA GLU A 75 -8.99 6.87 -2.35
C GLU A 75 -9.01 7.69 -1.05
N LYS A 76 -10.09 7.59 -0.26
CA LYS A 76 -10.23 8.34 1.00
C LYS A 76 -9.11 7.92 1.95
N LEU A 77 -8.95 6.62 2.16
CA LEU A 77 -7.95 6.08 3.05
C LEU A 77 -6.53 6.33 2.54
N VAL A 78 -6.28 6.21 1.22
CA VAL A 78 -4.97 6.59 0.63
C VAL A 78 -4.63 8.03 0.95
N ARG A 79 -5.57 8.96 0.73
CA ARG A 79 -5.33 10.39 1.01
C ARG A 79 -5.01 10.63 2.48
N GLU A 80 -5.78 10.00 3.37
CA GLU A 80 -5.59 10.14 4.82
C GLU A 80 -4.23 9.62 5.29
N VAL A 81 -3.80 8.43 4.83
CA VAL A 81 -2.54 7.81 5.29
C VAL A 81 -1.29 8.36 4.58
N GLU A 82 -1.43 8.92 3.38
CA GLU A 82 -0.33 9.59 2.64
C GLU A 82 -0.28 11.10 2.91
N GLY A 83 -1.13 11.63 3.80
CA GLY A 83 -1.10 13.06 4.18
C GLY A 83 -1.57 14.01 3.07
N LEU A 84 -2.39 13.52 2.14
CA LEU A 84 -2.93 14.32 1.04
C LEU A 84 -4.20 15.05 1.48
N GLU A 85 -4.50 16.17 0.81
CA GLU A 85 -5.77 16.86 0.98
C GLU A 85 -6.96 15.91 0.67
N ALA A 86 -8.11 16.13 1.31
CA ALA A 86 -9.31 15.34 1.10
C ALA A 86 -9.80 15.39 -0.37
N SER A 87 -10.66 14.44 -0.78
CA SER A 87 -11.13 14.28 -2.18
C SER A 87 -11.82 15.53 -2.77
N GLY A 88 -12.24 16.49 -1.95
CA GLY A 88 -12.80 17.77 -2.41
C GLY A 88 -11.75 18.80 -2.89
N SER A 89 -10.47 18.50 -2.71
CA SER A 89 -9.32 19.36 -3.05
C SER A 89 -9.25 19.72 -4.53
N VAL A 90 -8.50 20.78 -4.82
CA VAL A 90 -8.06 21.14 -6.18
C VAL A 90 -7.07 20.11 -6.72
N TYR A 91 -6.29 19.42 -5.87
CA TYR A 91 -5.43 18.31 -6.23
C TYR A 91 -6.20 17.00 -6.26
N ILE A 92 -6.65 16.63 -7.47
CA ILE A 92 -7.60 15.54 -7.66
C ILE A 92 -6.96 14.15 -7.76
N CYS A 93 -5.64 14.08 -8.00
CA CYS A 93 -4.96 12.81 -8.25
C CYS A 93 -4.08 12.42 -7.04
N THR A 94 -4.05 11.13 -6.69
CA THR A 94 -3.11 10.59 -5.69
C THR A 94 -1.77 10.18 -6.31
N LEU A 95 -1.66 10.20 -7.64
CA LEU A 95 -0.49 9.74 -8.40
C LEU A 95 0.29 10.86 -9.10
N CYS A 96 -0.32 12.03 -9.31
CA CYS A 96 0.31 13.18 -9.95
C CYS A 96 -0.14 14.50 -9.32
N ASP A 97 0.54 15.58 -9.67
CA ASP A 97 0.33 16.91 -9.07
C ASP A 97 -0.68 17.79 -9.81
N SER A 98 -1.36 17.23 -10.82
CA SER A 98 -2.31 17.97 -11.63
C SER A 98 -3.49 18.48 -10.82
N THR A 99 -3.78 19.75 -10.99
CA THR A 99 -4.98 20.39 -10.45
C THR A 99 -6.22 19.98 -11.25
N ARG A 100 -7.40 20.20 -10.66
CA ARG A 100 -8.70 19.98 -11.32
C ARG A 100 -8.81 20.73 -12.66
N LEU A 101 -8.30 21.96 -12.73
CA LEU A 101 -8.34 22.77 -13.95
C LEU A 101 -7.40 22.20 -15.01
N GLU A 102 -6.15 21.89 -14.65
CA GLU A 102 -5.17 21.32 -15.58
C GLU A 102 -5.64 19.98 -16.14
N ALA A 103 -6.16 19.09 -15.29
CA ALA A 103 -6.70 17.80 -15.73
C ALA A 103 -7.95 17.94 -16.61
N SER A 104 -8.72 19.04 -16.48
CA SER A 104 -9.84 19.32 -17.38
C SER A 104 -9.41 19.78 -18.77
N GLN A 105 -8.24 20.43 -18.86
CA GLN A 105 -7.66 20.91 -20.13
C GLN A 105 -6.81 19.85 -20.82
N ASN A 106 -6.12 19.03 -20.04
CA ASN A 106 -5.30 17.92 -20.51
C ASN A 106 -5.78 16.65 -19.82
N ILE A 107 -6.56 15.82 -20.50
CA ILE A 107 -7.24 14.68 -19.88
C ILE A 107 -6.33 13.45 -19.78
N VAL A 108 -5.38 13.29 -20.70
CA VAL A 108 -4.68 12.00 -20.92
C VAL A 108 -3.16 12.08 -20.77
N LEU A 109 -2.55 13.25 -20.89
CA LEU A 109 -1.09 13.39 -20.87
C LEU A 109 -0.61 13.76 -19.47
N HIS A 110 -0.55 12.75 -18.60
CA HIS A 110 -0.02 12.86 -17.25
C HIS A 110 1.02 11.76 -17.00
N SER A 111 1.91 12.03 -16.05
CA SER A 111 2.90 11.07 -15.55
C SER A 111 2.69 10.87 -14.05
N ILE A 112 3.05 9.69 -13.56
CA ILE A 112 3.09 9.43 -12.11
C ILE A 112 4.30 10.18 -11.54
N THR A 113 4.06 11.10 -10.61
CA THR A 113 5.09 11.88 -9.92
C THR A 113 5.12 11.54 -8.44
N ARG A 114 3.95 11.48 -7.80
CA ARG A 114 3.80 11.23 -6.37
C ARG A 114 4.34 9.88 -5.95
N SER A 115 5.03 9.88 -4.81
CA SER A 115 5.49 8.67 -4.14
C SER A 115 5.51 8.87 -2.64
N HIS A 116 5.42 7.78 -1.87
CA HIS A 116 5.50 7.84 -0.41
C HIS A 116 6.76 8.59 0.09
N LYS A 117 7.88 8.46 -0.62
CA LYS A 117 9.11 9.17 -0.27
C LYS A 117 8.96 10.69 -0.48
N GLU A 118 8.39 11.10 -1.60
CA GLU A 118 8.17 12.52 -1.92
C GLU A 118 7.14 13.16 -0.98
N ASN A 119 6.09 12.44 -0.61
CA ASN A 119 5.07 12.94 0.33
C ASN A 119 5.64 13.21 1.74
N LEU A 120 6.75 12.57 2.11
CA LEU A 120 7.41 12.75 3.40
C LEU A 120 8.43 13.91 3.41
N GLU A 121 8.85 14.40 2.24
CA GLU A 121 9.81 15.50 2.07
C GLU A 121 9.11 16.87 2.21
#